data_AF-A0A2V8A1P1-F1
#
_entry.id   AF-A0A2V8A1P1-F1
#
_cell.length_a   1.000
_cell.length_b   1.000
_cell.length_c   1.000
_cell.angle_alpha   90.00
_cell.angle_beta   90.00
_cell.angle_gamma   90.00
#
_symmetry.space_group_name_H-M   'P 1'
#
loop_
_entity.id
_entity.type
_entity.pdbx_description
1 polymer ?
#
loop_
_entity_poly.entity_id
_entity_poly.type
_entity_poly.pdbx_seq_one_letter_code
_entity_poly.pdbx_strand_id
1 'polypeptide(L)' 'IAVEATEFPDLARRYTVTGVPKTIVNDQVEILGALPQDAFIEQALGQFTIDNSQFTKG' A
#
# COMPACT_ATOMS: atom_id res chain seq x y z
N ILE A 1 10.84 -0.74 -4.26
CA ILE A 1 11.41 -2.10 -4.18
C ILE A 1 10.25 -3.10 -4.19
N ALA A 2 10.39 -4.25 -4.86
CA ALA A 2 9.42 -5.34 -4.76
C ALA A 2 9.89 -6.34 -3.70
N VAL A 3 8.96 -7.09 -3.12
CA VAL A 3 9.26 -8.13 -2.11
C VAL A 3 8.76 -9.46 -2.64
N GLU A 4 9.62 -10.46 -2.68
CA GLU A 4 9.28 -11.81 -3.13
C GLU A 4 8.61 -12.60 -2.00
N ALA A 5 7.30 -12.88 -2.14
CA ALA A 5 6.50 -13.48 -1.07
C ALA A 5 7.04 -14.86 -0.62
N THR A 6 7.67 -15.61 -1.52
CA THR A 6 8.27 -16.92 -1.24
C THR A 6 9.56 -16.83 -0.42
N GLU A 7 10.30 -15.72 -0.51
CA GLU A 7 11.51 -15.46 0.28
C GLU A 7 11.19 -14.92 1.68
N PHE A 8 10.02 -14.31 1.86
CA PHE A 8 9.58 -13.69 3.12
C PHE A 8 8.25 -14.27 3.63
N PRO A 9 8.19 -15.57 4.00
CA PRO A 9 6.94 -16.24 4.33
C PRO A 9 6.26 -15.68 5.58
N ASP A 10 7.01 -15.16 6.56
CA ASP A 10 6.44 -14.53 7.76
C ASP A 10 5.76 -13.19 7.43
N LEU A 11 6.35 -12.41 6.52
CA LEU A 11 5.78 -11.17 6.02
C LEU A 11 4.53 -11.44 5.17
N ALA A 12 4.59 -12.45 4.30
CA ALA A 12 3.46 -12.91 3.51
C ALA A 12 2.29 -13.36 4.39
N ARG A 13 2.57 -14.09 5.49
CA ARG A 13 1.55 -14.46 6.49
C ARG A 13 1.00 -13.23 7.22
N ARG A 14 1.85 -12.28 7.63
CA ARG A 14 1.44 -11.04 8.32
C ARG A 14 0.43 -10.24 7.51
N TYR A 15 0.63 -10.11 6.20
CA TYR A 15 -0.29 -9.38 5.31
C TYR A 15 -1.29 -10.28 4.59
N THR A 16 -1.45 -11.54 5.02
CA THR A 16 -2.39 -12.51 4.45
C THR A 16 -2.30 -12.55 2.91
N VAL A 17 -1.07 -12.70 2.39
CA VAL A 17 -0.82 -12.78 0.94
C VAL A 17 -1.29 -14.14 0.44
N THR A 18 -2.46 -14.16 -0.19
CA THR A 18 -3.05 -15.35 -0.82
C THR A 18 -2.88 -15.38 -2.34
N GLY A 19 -2.52 -14.23 -2.94
CA GLY A 19 -2.28 -14.07 -4.37
C GLY A 19 -1.35 -12.89 -4.63
N VAL A 20 -0.66 -12.92 -5.77
CA VAL A 20 0.31 -11.89 -6.20
C VAL A 20 -0.06 -11.34 -7.57
N PRO A 21 0.24 -10.05 -7.86
CA PRO A 21 0.84 -9.06 -6.96
C PRO A 21 -0.13 -8.55 -5.88
N LYS A 22 0.40 -8.21 -4.69
CA LYS A 22 -0.34 -7.52 -3.62
C LYS A 22 0.50 -6.33 -3.12
N THR A 23 -0.09 -5.14 -3.11
CA THR A 23 0.54 -3.92 -2.60
C THR A 23 -0.05 -3.55 -1.26
N ILE A 24 0.82 -3.24 -0.29
CA ILE A 24 0.46 -2.71 1.02
C ILE A 24 1.02 -1.29 1.14
N VAL A 25 0.18 -0.33 1.51
CA VAL A 25 0.61 1.06 1.75
C VAL A 25 0.43 1.40 3.22
N ASN A 26 1.54 1.80 3.87
CA ASN A 26 1.57 2.23 5.28
C ASN A 26 0.86 1.27 6.25
N ASP A 27 0.90 -0.04 6.01
CA ASP A 27 0.19 -1.07 6.79
C ASP A 27 -1.34 -0.88 6.90
N GLN A 28 -1.93 -0.06 6.03
CA GLN A 28 -3.34 0.36 6.13
C GLN A 28 -4.15 0.07 4.87
N VAL A 29 -3.54 0.27 3.69
CA VAL A 29 -4.22 0.04 2.41
C VAL A 29 -3.71 -1.25 1.80
N GLU A 30 -4.63 -2.07 1.30
CA GLU A 30 -4.33 -3.29 0.56
C GLU A 30 -4.90 -3.21 -0.84
N ILE A 31 -4.07 -3.52 -1.84
CA ILE A 31 -4.45 -3.56 -3.25
C ILE A 31 -4.02 -4.92 -3.79
N LEU A 32 -4.97 -5.72 -4.28
CA LEU A 32 -4.71 -7.04 -4.86
C LEU A 32 -4.81 -7.00 -6.38
N GLY A 33 -3.84 -7.62 -7.04
CA GLY A 33 -3.76 -7.68 -8.50
C GLY A 33 -3.27 -6.39 -9.14
N ALA A 34 -3.36 -6.35 -10.46
CA ALA A 34 -3.04 -5.16 -11.24
C ALA A 34 -4.31 -4.36 -11.51
N LEU A 35 -4.35 -3.12 -11.05
CA LEU A 35 -5.42 -2.16 -11.36
C LEU A 35 -4.98 -1.19 -12.46
N PRO A 36 -5.92 -0.57 -13.20
CA PRO A 36 -5.62 0.62 -13.99
C PRO A 36 -4.97 1.70 -13.13
N GLN A 37 -4.08 2.49 -13.73
CA GLN A 37 -3.27 3.48 -13.02
C GLN A 37 -4.11 4.43 -12.15
N ASP A 38 -5.18 4.99 -12.71
CA ASP A 38 -6.00 5.99 -12.00
C ASP A 38 -6.66 5.38 -10.76
N ALA A 39 -7.23 4.18 -10.89
CA ALA A 39 -7.83 3.44 -9.77
C ALA A 39 -6.79 3.06 -8.71
N PHE A 40 -5.58 2.70 -9.12
CA PHE A 40 -4.49 2.41 -8.21
C PHE A 40 -4.11 3.63 -7.37
N ILE A 41 -3.96 4.80 -8.00
CA ILE A 41 -3.61 6.05 -7.30
C ILE A 41 -4.73 6.46 -6.34
N GLU A 42 -5.99 6.40 -6.79
CA GLU A 42 -7.14 6.71 -5.95
C GLU A 42 -7.17 5.81 -4.69
N GLN A 43 -7.00 4.51 -4.86
CA GLN A 43 -7.01 3.59 -3.72
C GLN A 43 -5.79 3.76 -2.80
N ALA A 44 -4.60 3.97 -3.39
CA ALA A 44 -3.36 4.13 -2.64
C ALA A 44 -3.32 5.42 -1.82
N LEU A 45 -3.99 6.50 -2.27
CA LEU A 45 -3.92 7.82 -1.63
C LEU A 45 -5.23 8.23 -0.93
N GLY A 46 -6.37 7.64 -1.28
CA GLY A 46 -7.69 8.10 -0.86
C GLY A 46 -7.94 8.11 0.66
N GLN A 47 -7.13 7.37 1.43
CA GLN A 47 -7.22 7.34 2.90
C GLN A 47 -6.27 8.34 3.59
N PHE A 48 -5.40 9.02 2.84
CA PHE A 48 -4.38 9.91 3.40
C PHE A 48 -4.77 11.38 3.17
N THR A 49 -5.08 12.10 4.25
CA THR A 49 -5.21 13.56 4.22
C THR A 49 -3.85 14.21 4.45
N ILE A 50 -3.47 15.17 3.60
CA ILE A 50 -2.28 15.99 3.88
C ILE A 50 -2.61 16.94 5.02
N ASP A 51 -1.96 16.74 6.17
CA ASP A 51 -2.01 17.69 7.27
C ASP A 51 -1.08 18.88 6.99
N ASN A 52 -1.65 19.93 6.42
CA ASN A 52 -0.93 21.16 6.10
C ASN A 52 -0.66 22.05 7.33
N SER A 53 -1.12 21.71 8.53
CA SER A 53 -0.94 22.53 9.73
C SER A 53 0.53 22.70 10.11
N GLN A 54 1.38 21.74 9.73
CA GLN A 54 2.82 21.72 9.99
C GLN A 54 3.61 22.75 9.15
N PHE A 55 3.02 23.31 8.08
CA PHE A 55 3.69 24.29 7.20
C PHE A 55 3.35 25.76 7.54
N THR A 56 2.50 26.02 8.53
CA THR A 56 2.08 27.38 8.91
C THR A 56 2.86 28.00 10.07
N LYS A 57 3.91 27.33 10.59
CA LYS A 57 4.86 27.95 11.52
C LYS A 57 5.95 28.69 10.75
N GLY A 58 5.63 29.93 10.37
CA GLY A 58 6.56 30.90 9.78
C GLY A 58 6.00 32.30 9.92
#